data_AF-A0A6V6Z8E0-F1
#
_entry.id   AF-A0A6V6Z8E0-F1
#
_cell.length_a   1.000
_cell.length_b   1.000
_cell.length_c   1.000
_cell.angle_alpha   90.00
_cell.angle_beta   90.00
_cell.angle_gamma   90.00
#
_symmetry.space_group_name_H-M   'P 1'
#
loop_
_entity.id
_entity.type
_entity.pdbx_description
1 polymer ?
#
loop_
_entity_poly.entity_id
_entity_poly.type
_entity_poly.pdbx_seq_one_letter_code
_entity_poly.pdbx_strand_id
1 'polypeptide(L)'
;MSLVRTYTVKMQSGDIWQFKYNLNGILIFFNVLEGNLTPKQEKFLYLDGKFPWKEEHIKAWSKLYKTTTVEVGEPDLSFAAFWKLYPSNPLSKKKLANERFLKLKEADKIKIFLKTPEFIKEKIKQNSPFPYAEVYINQRWWDQ
;
A
#
# COMPACT_ATOMS: atom_id res chain seq x y z
N MET A 1 -16.61 3.45 -17.01
CA MET A 1 -15.77 3.72 -15.82
C MET A 1 -16.71 3.92 -14.65
N SER A 2 -16.72 3.04 -13.64
CA SER A 2 -17.48 3.29 -12.42
C SER A 2 -16.71 4.28 -11.56
N LEU A 3 -17.32 5.42 -11.24
CA LEU A 3 -16.74 6.41 -10.33
C LEU A 3 -16.84 5.85 -8.90
N VAL A 4 -15.72 5.36 -8.38
CA VAL A 4 -15.61 4.76 -7.05
C VAL A 4 -14.58 5.53 -6.22
N ARG A 5 -14.83 5.64 -4.92
CA ARG A 5 -13.89 6.24 -3.95
C ARG A 5 -13.18 5.12 -3.22
N THR A 6 -11.87 5.03 -3.39
CA THR A 6 -11.04 4.01 -2.74
C THR A 6 -10.40 4.58 -1.48
N TYR A 7 -10.34 3.77 -0.43
CA TYR A 7 -9.67 4.04 0.83
C TYR A 7 -8.75 2.88 1.15
N THR A 8 -7.54 3.19 1.58
CA THR A 8 -6.59 2.20 2.07
C THR A 8 -6.35 2.43 3.54
N VAL A 9 -6.53 1.39 4.35
CA VAL A 9 -6.29 1.41 5.78
C VAL A 9 -5.05 0.59 6.07
N LYS A 10 -4.06 1.23 6.69
CA LYS A 10 -2.87 0.57 7.24
C LYS A 10 -3.07 0.41 8.75
N MET A 11 -3.00 -0.83 9.21
CA MET A 11 -3.05 -1.18 10.63
C MET A 11 -1.63 -1.13 11.22
N GLN A 12 -1.49 -0.87 12.51
CA GLN A 12 -0.20 -0.95 13.22
C GLN A 12 0.49 -2.31 13.11
N SER A 13 -0.27 -3.39 12.89
CA SER A 13 0.24 -4.74 12.66
C SER A 13 0.96 -4.91 11.31
N GLY A 14 0.85 -3.92 10.41
CA GLY A 14 1.34 -4.02 9.03
C GLY A 14 0.28 -4.49 8.03
N ASP A 15 -0.89 -4.93 8.49
CA ASP A 15 -1.98 -5.36 7.60
C ASP A 15 -2.58 -4.18 6.84
N ILE A 16 -3.02 -4.46 5.60
CA ILE A 16 -3.49 -3.44 4.69
C ILE A 16 -4.81 -3.84 4.09
N TRP A 17 -5.79 -2.97 4.27
CA TRP A 17 -7.15 -3.18 3.80
C TRP A 17 -7.54 -2.13 2.78
N GLN A 18 -8.29 -2.56 1.78
CA GLN A 18 -8.86 -1.71 0.76
C GLN A 18 -10.38 -1.70 0.90
N PHE A 19 -10.96 -0.51 0.93
CA PHE A 19 -12.40 -0.28 0.90
C PHE A 19 -12.72 0.58 -0.33
N LYS A 20 -13.69 0.16 -1.16
CA LYS A 20 -14.20 1.00 -2.25
C LYS A 20 -15.67 1.30 -2.02
N TYR A 21 -16.03 2.57 -2.19
CA TYR A 21 -17.39 3.08 -2.07
C TYR A 21 -17.87 3.60 -3.41
N ASN A 22 -19.17 3.46 -3.68
CA ASN A 22 -19.80 4.16 -4.79
C ASN A 22 -19.99 5.65 -4.47
N LEU A 23 -20.50 6.43 -5.44
CA LEU A 23 -20.73 7.86 -5.25
C LEU A 23 -21.74 8.21 -4.15
N ASN A 24 -22.63 7.27 -3.80
CA ASN A 24 -23.58 7.40 -2.70
C ASN A 24 -22.95 7.10 -1.33
N GLY A 25 -21.64 6.84 -1.28
CA GLY A 25 -20.92 6.54 -0.04
C GLY A 25 -21.22 5.16 0.52
N ILE A 26 -21.75 4.23 -0.27
CA ILE A 26 -22.03 2.85 0.12
C ILE A 26 -20.88 1.95 -0.30
N LEU A 27 -20.42 1.10 0.61
CA LEU A 27 -19.36 0.14 0.33
C LEU A 27 -19.81 -0.86 -0.74
N ILE A 28 -18.96 -1.04 -1.75
CA ILE A 28 -19.17 -1.99 -2.84
C ILE A 28 -18.05 -3.04 -2.92
N PHE A 29 -16.95 -2.82 -2.20
CA PHE A 29 -15.79 -3.70 -2.24
C PHE A 29 -14.95 -3.59 -0.96
N PHE A 30 -14.58 -4.73 -0.41
CA PHE A 30 -13.60 -4.84 0.67
C PHE A 30 -12.59 -5.93 0.32
N ASN A 31 -11.30 -5.64 0.47
CA ASN A 31 -10.23 -6.60 0.23
C ASN A 31 -9.09 -6.43 1.22
N VAL A 32 -8.49 -7.54 1.62
CA VAL A 32 -7.26 -7.57 2.42
C VAL A 32 -6.10 -7.69 1.44
N LEU A 33 -5.34 -6.62 1.26
CA LEU A 33 -4.24 -6.55 0.30
C LEU A 33 -2.99 -7.29 0.79
N GLU A 34 -2.76 -7.26 2.10
CA GLU A 34 -1.65 -7.95 2.75
C GLU A 34 -2.08 -8.48 4.11
N GLY A 35 -1.64 -9.72 4.41
CA GLY A 35 -2.00 -10.45 5.61
C GLY A 35 -3.30 -11.26 5.48
N ASN A 36 -3.72 -11.83 6.62
CA ASN A 36 -5.03 -12.43 6.81
C ASN A 36 -5.70 -11.70 7.97
N LEU A 37 -7.04 -11.68 8.02
CA LEU A 37 -7.73 -11.18 9.19
C LEU A 37 -7.42 -12.10 10.38
N THR A 38 -6.73 -11.55 11.38
CA THR A 38 -6.55 -12.23 12.66
C THR A 38 -7.90 -12.32 13.38
N PRO A 39 -8.09 -13.27 14.32
CA PRO A 39 -9.34 -13.37 15.09
C PRO A 39 -9.74 -12.06 15.80
N LYS A 40 -8.76 -11.24 16.20
CA LYS A 40 -9.00 -9.91 16.79
C LYS A 40 -9.56 -8.92 15.77
N GLN A 41 -9.07 -8.95 14.53
CA GLN A 41 -9.54 -8.07 13.46
C GLN A 41 -10.91 -8.51 12.94
N GLU A 42 -11.15 -9.82 12.83
CA GLU A 42 -12.48 -10.35 12.51
C GLU A 42 -13.51 -9.94 13.57
N LYS A 43 -13.15 -10.08 14.85
CA LYS A 43 -13.99 -9.60 15.95
C LYS A 43 -14.25 -8.10 15.82
N PHE A 44 -13.21 -7.29 15.64
CA PHE A 44 -13.35 -5.84 15.50
C PHE A 44 -14.28 -5.43 14.35
N LEU A 45 -14.10 -6.04 13.18
CA LEU A 45 -14.89 -5.76 11.99
C LEU A 45 -16.34 -6.22 12.16
N TYR A 46 -16.53 -7.51 12.44
CA TYR A 46 -17.83 -8.16 12.30
C TYR A 46 -18.60 -8.28 13.60
N LEU A 47 -17.95 -8.65 14.71
CA LEU A 47 -18.63 -8.90 15.99
C LEU A 47 -18.85 -7.60 16.77
N ASP A 48 -17.87 -6.70 16.78
CA ASP A 48 -17.95 -5.40 17.45
C ASP A 48 -18.65 -4.34 16.57
N GLY A 49 -19.07 -4.75 15.36
CA GLY A 49 -19.84 -3.93 14.41
C GLY A 49 -19.09 -2.71 13.90
N LYS A 50 -17.75 -2.75 13.84
CA LYS A 50 -16.96 -1.59 13.39
C LYS A 50 -16.78 -1.54 11.88
N PHE A 51 -17.24 -2.56 11.14
CA PHE A 51 -17.13 -2.61 9.69
C PHE A 51 -17.71 -1.34 9.01
N PRO A 52 -16.91 -0.59 8.25
CA PRO A 52 -17.28 0.74 7.77
C PRO A 52 -18.04 0.66 6.44
N TRP A 53 -19.29 0.20 6.48
CA TRP A 53 -20.12 0.06 5.28
C TRP A 53 -20.54 1.39 4.63
N LYS A 54 -20.43 2.52 5.36
CA LYS A 54 -20.56 3.89 4.83
C LYS A 54 -19.21 4.60 4.77
N GLU A 55 -19.02 5.44 3.77
CA GLU A 55 -17.81 6.27 3.60
C GLU A 55 -17.55 7.20 4.80
N GLU A 56 -18.61 7.67 5.47
CA GLU A 56 -18.49 8.47 6.68
C GLU A 56 -17.82 7.70 7.83
N HIS A 57 -18.07 6.39 7.93
CA HIS A 57 -17.49 5.55 8.97
C HIS A 57 -15.98 5.39 8.78
N ILE A 58 -15.51 5.13 7.55
CA ILE A 58 -14.07 4.98 7.27
C ILE A 58 -13.32 6.31 7.45
N LYS A 59 -13.94 7.44 7.11
CA LYS A 59 -13.35 8.77 7.35
C LYS A 59 -13.15 9.02 8.85
N ALA A 60 -14.09 8.56 9.68
CA ALA A 60 -14.01 8.70 11.13
C ALA A 60 -12.94 7.79 11.77
N TRP A 61 -12.54 6.70 11.12
CA TRP A 61 -11.58 5.74 11.69
C TRP A 61 -10.24 6.36 12.06
N SER A 62 -9.70 7.26 11.23
CA SER A 62 -8.45 7.97 11.53
C SER A 62 -8.49 8.75 12.85
N LYS A 63 -9.67 9.23 13.25
CA LYS A 63 -9.90 9.96 14.51
C LYS A 63 -10.22 9.01 15.66
N LEU A 64 -11.01 7.96 15.40
CA LEU A 64 -11.49 7.02 16.40
C LEU A 64 -10.42 6.01 16.82
N TYR A 65 -9.57 5.60 15.89
CA TYR A 65 -8.59 4.55 16.08
C TYR A 65 -7.20 5.08 15.73
N LYS A 66 -6.50 5.61 16.74
CA LYS A 66 -5.12 6.13 16.64
C LYS A 66 -4.11 5.10 16.12
N THR A 67 -4.49 3.82 16.12
CA THR A 67 -3.69 2.70 15.63
C THR A 67 -3.91 2.41 14.14
N THR A 68 -4.74 3.21 13.46
CA THR A 68 -5.07 3.05 12.04
C THR A 68 -4.74 4.31 11.27
N THR A 69 -4.10 4.15 10.11
CA THR A 69 -3.87 5.24 9.16
C THR A 69 -4.79 5.03 7.97
N VAL A 70 -5.66 6.01 7.69
CA VAL A 70 -6.59 5.97 6.56
C VAL A 70 -6.09 6.92 5.47
N GLU A 71 -5.68 6.36 4.34
CA GLU A 71 -5.31 7.10 3.14
C GLU A 71 -6.51 7.15 2.18
N VAL A 72 -6.87 8.35 1.72
CA VAL A 72 -7.97 8.57 0.77
C VAL A 72 -7.41 8.54 -0.65
N GLY A 73 -7.96 7.68 -1.49
CA GLY A 73 -7.51 7.42 -2.85
C GLY A 73 -7.14 5.96 -3.07
N GLU A 74 -7.05 5.56 -4.33
CA GLU A 74 -6.23 4.38 -4.65
C GLU A 74 -4.79 4.74 -4.26
N PRO A 75 -4.04 3.85 -3.58
CA PRO A 75 -2.62 4.08 -3.41
C PRO A 75 -2.04 4.33 -4.80
N ASP A 76 -1.27 5.40 -4.96
CA ASP A 76 -0.68 5.72 -6.25
C ASP A 76 0.40 4.67 -6.54
N LEU A 77 -0.04 3.57 -7.15
CA LEU A 77 0.82 2.46 -7.56
C LEU A 77 1.48 2.75 -8.91
N SER A 78 1.50 4.01 -9.37
CA SER A 78 2.16 4.38 -10.60
C SER A 78 3.68 4.30 -10.46
N PHE A 79 4.35 4.09 -11.59
CA PHE A 79 5.80 4.19 -11.63
C PHE A 79 6.30 5.57 -11.18
N ALA A 80 5.54 6.64 -11.41
CA ALA A 80 5.92 7.98 -11.00
C ALA A 80 6.02 8.10 -9.47
N ALA A 81 5.08 7.48 -8.73
CA ALA A 81 5.13 7.41 -7.28
C ALA A 81 6.33 6.57 -6.80
N PHE A 82 6.57 5.40 -7.40
CA PHE A 82 7.73 4.57 -7.09
C PHE A 82 9.04 5.32 -7.33
N TRP A 83 9.16 6.03 -8.46
CA TRP A 83 10.36 6.77 -8.84
C TRP A 83 10.66 7.93 -7.88
N LYS A 84 9.64 8.50 -7.23
CA LYS A 84 9.81 9.49 -6.17
C LYS A 84 10.18 8.86 -4.83
N LEU A 85 9.69 7.65 -4.56
CA LEU A 85 9.93 6.92 -3.31
C LEU A 85 11.36 6.35 -3.25
N TYR A 86 11.85 5.79 -4.35
CA TYR A 86 13.15 5.12 -4.39
C TYR A 86 14.31 6.13 -4.37
N PRO A 87 15.43 5.85 -3.66
CA PRO A 87 16.57 6.76 -3.63
C PRO A 87 17.11 7.03 -5.03
N SER A 88 17.28 8.31 -5.36
CA SER A 88 17.81 8.70 -6.66
C SER A 88 19.23 8.16 -6.82
N ASN A 89 19.42 7.30 -7.81
CA ASN A 89 20.73 6.82 -8.23
C ASN A 89 20.95 7.24 -9.70
N PRO A 90 21.95 8.12 -9.97
CA PRO A 90 22.22 8.67 -11.31
C PRO A 90 22.43 7.63 -12.41
N LEU A 91 22.88 6.42 -12.04
CA LEU A 91 23.15 5.34 -12.97
C LEU A 91 21.90 4.49 -13.27
N SER A 92 20.77 4.72 -12.59
CA SER A 92 19.53 3.98 -12.82
C SER A 92 18.89 4.37 -14.14
N LYS A 93 18.56 3.37 -14.96
CA LYS A 93 17.93 3.58 -16.26
C LYS A 93 16.42 3.67 -16.09
N LYS A 94 15.90 4.91 -15.97
CA LYS A 94 14.45 5.18 -15.77
C LYS A 94 13.52 4.44 -16.72
N LYS A 95 13.87 4.38 -18.02
CA LYS A 95 13.08 3.65 -19.04
C LYS A 95 12.98 2.16 -18.71
N LEU A 96 14.11 1.52 -18.39
CA LEU A 96 14.18 0.10 -18.06
C LEU A 96 13.47 -0.21 -16.74
N ALA A 97 13.60 0.67 -15.75
CA ALA A 97 12.88 0.56 -14.48
C ALA A 97 11.36 0.64 -14.70
N ASN A 98 10.88 1.56 -15.55
CA ASN A 98 9.46 1.67 -15.88
C ASN A 98 8.92 0.41 -16.57
N GLU A 99 9.63 -0.10 -17.58
CA GLU A 99 9.24 -1.33 -18.30
C GLU A 99 9.14 -2.53 -17.35
N ARG A 100 10.08 -2.66 -16.41
CA ARG A 100 10.06 -3.73 -15.39
C ARG A 100 8.93 -3.54 -14.38
N PHE A 101 8.72 -2.32 -13.91
CA PHE A 101 7.67 -1.99 -12.96
C PHE A 101 6.26 -2.25 -13.53
N LEU A 102 6.03 -1.90 -14.80
CA LEU A 102 4.74 -2.11 -15.47
C LEU A 102 4.37 -3.59 -15.59
N LYS A 103 5.37 -4.48 -15.71
CA LYS A 103 5.18 -5.94 -15.77
C LYS A 103 4.79 -6.58 -14.43
N LEU A 104 4.91 -5.84 -13.32
CA LEU A 104 4.53 -6.34 -12.00
C LEU A 104 3.01 -6.47 -11.88
N LYS A 105 2.59 -7.54 -11.20
CA LYS A 105 1.21 -7.69 -10.75
C LYS A 105 0.88 -6.60 -9.74
N GLU A 106 -0.39 -6.26 -9.61
CA GLU A 106 -0.84 -5.22 -8.67
C GLU A 106 -0.43 -5.54 -7.23
N ALA A 107 -0.51 -6.82 -6.82
CA ALA A 107 -0.01 -7.29 -5.53
C ALA A 107 1.50 -7.03 -5.32
N ASP A 108 2.32 -7.21 -6.36
CA ASP A 108 3.76 -6.94 -6.27
C ASP A 108 4.06 -5.45 -6.19
N LYS A 109 3.29 -4.62 -6.92
CA LYS A 109 3.40 -3.16 -6.82
C LYS A 109 3.11 -2.70 -5.40
N ILE A 110 2.04 -3.21 -4.79
CA ILE A 110 1.70 -2.91 -3.40
C ILE A 110 2.86 -3.27 -2.46
N LYS A 111 3.38 -4.50 -2.54
CA LYS A 111 4.53 -4.93 -1.73
C LYS A 111 5.76 -4.01 -1.88
N ILE A 112 6.07 -3.56 -3.12
CA ILE A 112 7.14 -2.61 -3.35
C ILE A 112 6.95 -1.34 -2.53
N PHE A 113 5.77 -0.71 -2.59
CA PHE A 113 5.55 0.56 -1.88
C PHE A 113 5.65 0.44 -0.36
N LEU A 114 5.44 -0.75 0.18
CA LEU A 114 5.42 -1.00 1.61
C LEU A 114 6.78 -1.32 2.17
N LYS A 115 7.54 -2.15 1.46
CA LYS A 115 8.84 -2.62 1.91
C LYS A 115 10.00 -1.78 1.41
N THR A 116 9.83 -0.96 0.36
CA THR A 116 10.86 -0.02 -0.09
C THR A 116 11.32 0.94 1.03
N PRO A 117 10.43 1.57 1.82
CA PRO A 117 10.84 2.41 2.96
C PRO A 117 11.67 1.67 4.02
N GLU A 118 11.32 0.42 4.33
CA GLU A 118 12.04 -0.40 5.31
C GLU A 118 13.43 -0.77 4.79
N PHE A 119 13.50 -1.26 3.55
CA PHE A 119 14.74 -1.52 2.84
C PHE A 119 15.67 -0.31 2.82
N ILE A 120 15.11 0.89 2.57
CA ILE A 120 15.90 2.13 2.56
C ILE A 120 16.52 2.37 3.94
N LYS A 121 15.73 2.25 5.02
CA LYS A 121 16.22 2.44 6.39
C LYS A 121 17.34 1.46 6.75
N GLU A 122 17.19 0.19 6.37
CA GLU A 122 18.20 -0.84 6.63
C GLU A 122 19.50 -0.57 5.87
N LYS A 123 19.40 -0.20 4.59
CA LYS A 123 20.57 0.14 3.76
C LYS A 123 21.34 1.34 4.29
N ILE A 124 20.64 2.37 4.75
CA ILE A 124 21.25 3.54 5.41
C ILE A 124 21.98 3.11 6.69
N LYS A 125 21.35 2.27 7.53
CA LYS A 125 21.97 1.74 8.75
C LYS A 125 23.24 0.93 8.48
N GLN A 126 23.25 0.17 7.39
CA GLN A 126 24.39 -0.63 6.95
C GLN A 126 25.48 0.19 6.23
N ASN A 127 25.23 1.47 5.94
CA ASN A 127 26.09 2.33 5.11
C ASN A 127 26.49 1.66 3.78
N SER A 128 25.53 0.98 3.14
CA SER A 128 25.76 0.24 1.89
C SER A 128 25.06 0.91 0.71
N PRO A 129 25.64 0.84 -0.51
CA PRO A 129 25.05 1.50 -1.66
C PRO A 129 23.69 0.90 -2.03
N PHE A 130 22.79 1.76 -2.52
CA PHE A 130 21.51 1.34 -3.07
C PHE A 130 21.72 0.71 -4.45
N PRO A 131 21.08 -0.44 -4.74
CA PRO A 131 21.09 -0.98 -6.10
C PRO A 131 20.39 -0.01 -7.07
N TYR A 132 20.63 -0.17 -8.37
CA TYR A 132 19.87 0.57 -9.37
C TYR A 132 18.39 0.22 -9.31
N ALA A 133 17.50 1.19 -9.56
CA ALA A 133 16.06 0.99 -9.44
C ALA A 133 15.55 -0.18 -10.29
N GLU A 134 16.07 -0.35 -11.51
CA GLU A 134 15.74 -1.48 -12.37
C GLU A 134 16.22 -2.83 -11.81
N VAL A 135 17.35 -2.85 -11.09
CA VAL A 135 17.91 -4.07 -10.46
C VAL A 135 17.09 -4.41 -9.23
N TYR A 136 16.74 -3.41 -8.42
CA TYR A 136 15.82 -3.54 -7.29
C TYR A 136 14.52 -4.20 -7.72
N ILE A 137 13.89 -3.67 -8.79
CA ILE A 137 12.65 -4.22 -9.38
C ILE A 137 12.86 -5.66 -9.88
N ASN A 138 13.91 -5.90 -10.68
CA ASN A 138 14.10 -7.19 -11.34
C ASN A 138 14.39 -8.34 -10.37
N GLN A 139 15.20 -8.07 -9.34
CA GLN A 139 15.66 -9.07 -8.38
C GLN A 139 14.70 -9.23 -7.20
N ARG A 140 13.54 -8.56 -7.23
CA ARG A 140 12.51 -8.65 -6.19
C ARG A 140 13.05 -8.41 -4.78
N TRP A 141 13.90 -7.39 -4.60
CA TRP A 141 14.54 -7.12 -3.30
C TRP A 141 13.56 -6.83 -2.15
N TRP A 142 12.31 -6.46 -2.46
CA TRP A 142 11.25 -6.32 -1.45
C TRP A 142 10.70 -7.67 -0.96
N ASP A 143 10.93 -8.76 -1.68
CA ASP A 143 10.35 -10.07 -1.38
C ASP A 143 11.39 -11.03 -0.75
N GLN A 144 12.57 -10.49 -0.40
CA GLN A 144 13.67 -11.20 0.26
C GLN A 144 13.57 -11.08 1.78
#